data_AF-A0A2W5A1Z9-F1
#
_entry.id   AF-A0A2W5A1Z9-F1
#
_cell.length_a   1.000
_cell.length_b   1.000
_cell.length_c   1.000
_cell.angle_alpha   90.00
_cell.angle_beta   90.00
_cell.angle_gamma   90.00
#
_symmetry.space_group_name_H-M   'P 1'
#
loop_
_entity.id
_entity.type
_entity.pdbx_description
1 polymer ?
#
loop_
_entity_poly.entity_id
_entity_poly.type
_entity_poly.pdbx_seq_one_letter_code
_entity_poly.pdbx_strand_id
1 'polypeptide(L)'
;MATVLRRASRTARPGIFRGHFLALFQRHDIGIGSTGGAAYAPTPAFGRKPARVSPFDPFHGRFANIDLVPDLGARIGSRDWWRGLATLILLCGGAIAMAPDLNETVPGAMPAPMTHPQWEEARALSVAPLAWGGDTGRRMAANQFVQPLADTPERPSIQLSATLGQGDGFARVLERAGVGDDEAHKVASMVEGAVPLGDLIAGTRLDLTLGRRANRDIARPLDALAFRARFDLRLAVERIDGALRIRKIPIAVDNTPLRIQGVVGDSLYRSARAAGAPATVVEAYLRAIATKMPVESIGSGATFDIIMEHRRAETGETQTGKLLYAGVTQNKRQLRLLGWDAGGRTDWFDAAGVGERKGLMARPVQGRQTSSFGMRLHPLLGYSRMHQGVDFGATYGTPIHAAADGVVSFAGRHGGHGNFVQLRHSGGIGTGYAHMSRIAAHVGERVRQGQVIGYVGSTGLSTGPHLHYELYRNNVAVNPLSVKFTESAQLTGQALQAFKARLSRLLSIHPGAAGR
;
A
#
# COMPACT_ATOMS: atom_id res chain seq x y z
N MET A 1 -1.48 62.52 20.32
CA MET A 1 -2.17 63.71 20.86
C MET A 1 -3.62 63.35 21.13
N ALA A 2 -4.20 63.93 22.18
CA ALA A 2 -5.57 63.71 22.69
C ALA A 2 -5.92 62.26 23.13
N THR A 3 -6.69 61.94 24.17
CA THR A 3 -7.19 62.53 25.45
C THR A 3 -8.35 61.57 25.81
N VAL A 4 -8.34 60.68 26.82
CA VAL A 4 -8.22 60.88 28.29
C VAL A 4 -9.48 61.59 28.84
N LEU A 5 -10.53 60.90 29.35
CA LEU A 5 -10.71 60.58 30.79
C LEU A 5 -12.05 59.86 31.09
N ARG A 6 -12.04 58.95 32.10
CA ARG A 6 -12.95 58.75 33.28
C ARG A 6 -14.50 59.01 33.17
N ARG A 7 -15.39 58.41 33.97
CA ARG A 7 -15.29 57.64 35.26
C ARG A 7 -16.62 56.89 35.55
N ALA A 8 -16.57 55.84 36.40
CA ALA A 8 -17.52 55.49 37.50
C ALA A 8 -19.05 55.41 37.25
N SER A 9 -19.85 54.54 37.90
CA SER A 9 -19.61 53.52 38.94
C SER A 9 -20.84 52.62 39.20
N ARG A 10 -20.63 51.40 39.72
CA ARG A 10 -21.46 50.61 40.69
C ARG A 10 -23.00 50.71 40.54
N THR A 11 -23.77 49.65 40.24
CA THR A 11 -23.97 48.40 41.02
C THR A 11 -24.63 47.30 40.14
N ALA A 12 -24.79 46.01 40.49
CA ALA A 12 -24.28 45.19 41.61
C ALA A 12 -23.97 43.72 41.14
N ARG A 13 -24.61 42.70 41.72
CA ARG A 13 -24.39 41.23 41.68
C ARG A 13 -25.60 40.53 42.38
N PRO A 14 -25.69 39.17 42.53
CA PRO A 14 -24.82 38.08 42.04
C PRO A 14 -25.54 36.90 41.34
N GLY A 15 -24.74 36.01 40.72
CA GLY A 15 -25.17 34.69 40.20
C GLY A 15 -24.04 33.65 40.25
N ILE A 16 -23.65 33.26 41.47
CA ILE A 16 -22.90 32.05 41.91
C ILE A 16 -21.83 31.46 40.97
N PHE A 17 -20.55 31.58 41.39
CA PHE A 17 -19.42 30.73 40.98
C PHE A 17 -19.19 29.64 42.04
N ARG A 18 -18.74 28.44 41.64
CA ARG A 18 -17.80 27.65 42.46
C ARG A 18 -17.07 26.58 41.64
N GLY A 19 -15.76 26.76 41.48
CA GLY A 19 -14.83 25.67 41.25
C GLY A 19 -13.90 25.57 42.47
N HIS A 20 -13.41 24.37 42.78
CA HIS A 20 -12.35 24.17 43.78
C HIS A 20 -11.38 23.09 43.31
N PHE A 21 -10.11 23.46 43.18
CA PHE A 21 -8.98 22.57 43.40
C PHE A 21 -8.85 22.30 44.91
N LEU A 22 -8.58 21.05 45.33
CA LEU A 22 -7.26 20.64 45.81
C LEU A 22 -7.20 19.11 46.03
N ALA A 23 -5.99 18.55 46.03
CA ALA A 23 -5.74 17.11 46.16
C ALA A 23 -5.68 16.63 47.62
N LEU A 24 -5.87 15.32 47.84
CA LEU A 24 -5.28 14.62 48.98
C LEU A 24 -5.02 13.12 48.68
N PHE A 25 -3.76 12.76 48.85
CA PHE A 25 -3.09 11.45 48.76
C PHE A 25 -3.94 10.16 48.79
N GLN A 26 -3.71 9.30 47.79
CA GLN A 26 -3.96 7.87 47.88
C GLN A 26 -2.89 7.20 48.76
N ARG A 27 -3.30 6.25 49.62
CA ARG A 27 -2.38 5.24 50.17
C ARG A 27 -2.03 4.21 49.08
N HIS A 28 -0.77 3.84 48.99
CA HIS A 28 -0.33 2.60 48.34
C HIS A 28 0.43 1.76 49.35
N ASP A 29 -0.23 0.71 49.82
CA ASP A 29 0.41 -0.36 50.58
C ASP A 29 1.19 -1.25 49.60
N ILE A 30 2.52 -1.26 49.70
CA ILE A 30 3.38 -2.22 49.01
C ILE A 30 3.99 -3.12 50.08
N GLY A 31 3.38 -4.28 50.28
CA GLY A 31 3.93 -5.32 51.14
C GLY A 31 5.14 -5.98 50.49
N ILE A 32 6.29 -5.96 51.16
CA ILE A 32 7.48 -6.70 50.75
C ILE A 32 7.53 -8.01 51.54
N GLY A 33 7.42 -9.13 50.82
CA GLY A 33 7.46 -10.49 51.38
C GLY A 33 8.88 -10.91 51.80
N SER A 34 8.94 -11.89 52.69
CA SER A 34 10.18 -12.41 53.28
C SER A 34 10.89 -13.46 52.41
N THR A 35 12.19 -13.30 52.19
CA THR A 35 13.16 -14.40 52.00
C THR A 35 14.53 -13.98 52.50
N GLY A 36 15.17 -14.80 53.34
CA GLY A 36 16.46 -14.44 53.96
C GLY A 36 16.81 -15.30 55.18
N GLY A 37 16.85 -16.62 55.01
CA GLY A 37 17.24 -17.54 56.08
C GLY A 37 18.76 -17.69 56.17
N ALA A 38 19.33 -17.40 57.34
CA ALA A 38 20.63 -17.89 57.77
C ALA A 38 20.51 -18.32 59.24
N ALA A 39 20.67 -19.61 59.51
CA ALA A 39 20.51 -20.17 60.85
C ALA A 39 21.89 -20.35 61.52
N TYR A 40 22.00 -19.94 62.79
CA TYR A 40 22.93 -20.57 63.74
C TYR A 40 22.41 -20.46 65.18
N ALA A 41 21.83 -21.58 65.64
CA ALA A 41 21.89 -22.21 66.97
C ALA A 41 21.75 -21.40 68.31
N PRO A 42 21.33 -22.07 69.41
CA PRO A 42 20.59 -21.39 70.49
C PRO A 42 21.31 -21.34 71.85
N THR A 43 20.88 -20.42 72.72
CA THR A 43 21.07 -20.50 74.19
C THR A 43 19.79 -20.08 74.92
N PRO A 44 19.54 -20.56 76.16
CA PRO A 44 18.18 -20.93 76.58
C PRO A 44 17.39 -19.84 77.29
N ALA A 45 16.06 -20.02 77.28
CA ALA A 45 15.14 -19.27 78.12
C ALA A 45 15.40 -19.51 79.61
N PHE A 46 15.39 -18.44 80.40
CA PHE A 46 15.28 -18.51 81.86
C PHE A 46 14.12 -17.64 82.36
N GLY A 47 13.14 -18.28 83.00
CA GLY A 47 12.34 -17.65 84.06
C GLY A 47 11.21 -16.69 83.67
N ARG A 48 10.14 -17.19 83.03
CA ARG A 48 8.79 -16.62 83.31
C ARG A 48 8.43 -16.94 84.76
N LYS A 49 8.53 -15.97 85.68
CA LYS A 49 7.83 -16.05 86.96
C LYS A 49 6.34 -15.75 86.74
N PRO A 50 5.39 -16.54 87.27
CA PRO A 50 4.00 -16.12 87.34
C PRO A 50 3.90 -14.96 88.32
N ALA A 51 3.55 -13.77 87.83
CA ALA A 51 3.32 -12.62 88.70
C ALA A 51 2.01 -12.82 89.47
N ARG A 52 2.11 -12.78 90.80
CA ARG A 52 0.98 -12.82 91.74
C ARG A 52 -0.12 -11.84 91.33
N VAL A 53 -1.38 -12.27 91.48
CA VAL A 53 -2.51 -11.34 91.64
C VAL A 53 -2.18 -10.44 92.83
N SER A 54 -2.17 -9.13 92.60
CA SER A 54 -1.74 -8.14 93.59
C SER A 54 -2.91 -7.73 94.48
N PRO A 55 -2.74 -7.54 95.80
CA PRO A 55 -3.83 -7.07 96.69
C PRO A 55 -4.39 -5.67 96.34
N PHE A 56 -3.76 -4.96 95.40
CA PHE A 56 -4.14 -3.61 94.95
C PHE A 56 -5.05 -3.57 93.70
N ASP A 57 -5.53 -4.72 93.22
CA ASP A 57 -6.46 -4.83 92.08
C ASP A 57 -7.72 -3.93 92.15
N PRO A 58 -8.32 -3.59 93.32
CA PRO A 58 -9.51 -2.74 93.36
C PRO A 58 -9.29 -1.30 92.89
N PHE A 59 -8.04 -0.80 92.91
CA PHE A 59 -7.73 0.58 92.52
C PHE A 59 -7.46 0.74 91.03
N HIS A 60 -6.80 -0.23 90.38
CA HIS A 60 -6.60 -0.16 88.93
C HIS A 60 -7.93 -0.22 88.16
N GLY A 61 -8.88 -1.05 88.61
CA GLY A 61 -10.23 -1.11 88.01
C GLY A 61 -11.03 0.20 88.09
N ARG A 62 -10.74 1.09 89.06
CA ARG A 62 -11.45 2.38 89.23
C ARG A 62 -10.97 3.48 88.28
N PHE A 63 -9.72 3.41 87.81
CA PHE A 63 -9.15 4.39 86.89
C PHE A 63 -9.01 3.87 85.45
N ALA A 64 -9.02 2.55 85.23
CA ALA A 64 -8.93 1.94 83.90
C ALA A 64 -10.06 2.34 82.92
N ASN A 65 -11.23 2.71 83.43
CA ASN A 65 -12.38 3.15 82.63
C ASN A 65 -12.48 4.68 82.48
N ILE A 66 -11.49 5.45 82.95
CA ILE A 66 -11.44 6.90 82.74
C ILE A 66 -10.69 7.17 81.44
N ASP A 67 -11.46 7.34 80.37
CA ASP A 67 -10.94 7.85 79.10
C ASP A 67 -10.43 9.29 79.29
N LEU A 68 -9.11 9.45 79.19
CA LEU A 68 -8.40 10.72 79.29
C LEU A 68 -8.35 11.47 77.94
N VAL A 69 -8.69 10.80 76.83
CA VAL A 69 -8.66 11.36 75.47
C VAL A 69 -9.99 11.08 74.75
N PRO A 70 -11.13 11.56 75.30
CA PRO A 70 -12.42 11.39 74.63
C PRO A 70 -12.41 12.15 73.29
N ASP A 71 -12.86 11.48 72.23
CA ASP A 71 -12.92 12.04 70.89
C ASP A 71 -13.79 13.31 70.82
N LEU A 72 -13.15 14.45 70.63
CA LEU A 72 -13.81 15.76 70.53
C LEU A 72 -14.59 15.96 69.22
N GLY A 73 -14.41 15.09 68.22
CA GLY A 73 -15.26 15.00 67.04
C GLY A 73 -16.60 14.29 67.30
N ALA A 74 -16.73 13.55 68.42
CA ALA A 74 -17.91 12.77 68.75
C ALA A 74 -18.70 13.36 69.93
N ARG A 75 -20.03 13.14 69.93
CA ARG A 75 -20.94 13.48 71.06
C ARG A 75 -20.77 14.92 71.58
N ILE A 76 -20.64 15.88 70.66
CA ILE A 76 -20.46 17.31 70.92
C ILE A 76 -21.52 17.82 71.92
N GLY A 77 -21.08 18.57 72.93
CA GLY A 77 -21.95 19.11 73.99
C GLY A 77 -22.26 18.15 75.14
N SER A 78 -21.87 16.87 75.07
CA SER A 78 -21.98 15.93 76.20
C SER A 78 -21.01 16.26 77.35
N ARG A 79 -21.26 15.70 78.54
CA ARG A 79 -20.36 15.87 79.71
C ARG A 79 -18.94 15.37 79.46
N ASP A 80 -18.80 14.28 78.69
CA ASP A 80 -17.48 13.71 78.35
C ASP A 80 -16.74 14.60 77.35
N TRP A 81 -17.46 15.18 76.38
CA TRP A 81 -16.91 16.17 75.44
C TRP A 81 -16.40 17.43 76.16
N TRP A 82 -17.17 17.98 77.10
CA TRP A 82 -16.75 19.12 77.91
C TRP A 82 -15.53 18.83 78.79
N ARG A 83 -15.42 17.61 79.35
CA ARG A 83 -14.22 17.15 80.07
C ARG A 83 -13.00 17.05 79.15
N GLY A 84 -13.16 16.49 77.96
CA GLY A 84 -12.11 16.43 76.95
C GLY A 84 -11.60 17.82 76.56
N LEU A 85 -12.52 18.75 76.29
CA LEU A 85 -12.18 20.11 75.87
C LEU A 85 -11.41 20.86 76.98
N ALA A 86 -11.84 20.74 78.23
CA ALA A 86 -11.14 21.32 79.36
C ALA A 86 -9.72 20.73 79.53
N THR A 87 -9.58 19.41 79.33
CA THR A 87 -8.28 18.71 79.42
C THR A 87 -7.33 19.16 78.29
N LEU A 88 -7.83 19.29 77.06
CA LEU A 88 -7.06 19.80 75.92
C LEU A 88 -6.59 21.25 76.15
N ILE A 89 -7.49 22.14 76.60
CA ILE A 89 -7.16 23.55 76.87
C ILE A 89 -6.08 23.65 77.95
N LEU A 90 -6.16 22.84 79.01
CA LEU A 90 -5.17 22.82 80.09
C LEU A 90 -3.80 22.31 79.61
N LEU A 91 -3.76 21.27 78.78
CA LEU A 91 -2.51 20.77 78.18
C LEU A 91 -1.88 21.77 77.20
N CYS A 92 -2.67 22.40 76.33
CA CYS A 92 -2.17 23.45 75.43
C CYS A 92 -1.68 24.68 76.19
N GLY A 93 -2.38 25.10 77.25
CA GLY A 93 -1.95 26.19 78.13
C GLY A 93 -0.62 25.87 78.82
N GLY A 94 -0.47 24.65 79.36
CA GLY A 94 0.78 24.17 79.93
C GLY A 94 1.93 24.14 78.91
N ALA A 95 1.69 23.65 77.70
CA ALA A 95 2.69 23.61 76.63
C ALA A 95 3.17 25.01 76.22
N ILE A 96 2.28 26.01 76.16
CA ILE A 96 2.64 27.41 75.90
C ILE A 96 3.39 28.02 77.09
N ALA A 97 2.96 27.75 78.33
CA ALA A 97 3.61 28.26 79.53
C ALA A 97 5.02 27.67 79.77
N MET A 98 5.30 26.50 79.21
CA MET A 98 6.64 25.87 79.23
C MET A 98 7.42 26.03 77.91
N ALA A 99 6.90 26.79 76.94
CA ALA A 99 7.65 27.13 75.74
C ALA A 99 8.79 28.10 76.11
N PRO A 100 10.04 27.85 75.68
CA PRO A 100 11.14 28.78 75.93
C PRO A 100 10.90 30.10 75.21
N ASP A 101 11.30 31.20 75.85
CA ASP A 101 11.11 32.55 75.32
C ASP A 101 11.96 32.76 74.06
N LEU A 102 11.30 32.91 72.91
CA LEU A 102 11.93 33.04 71.58
C LEU A 102 12.63 34.40 71.37
N ASN A 103 12.64 35.27 72.38
CA ASN A 103 13.28 36.59 72.33
C ASN A 103 14.81 36.56 72.52
N GLU A 104 15.41 35.45 72.98
CA GLU A 104 16.87 35.30 72.97
C GLU A 104 17.37 34.94 71.56
N THR A 105 17.61 35.95 70.73
CA THR A 105 18.31 35.76 69.45
C THR A 105 19.72 35.28 69.69
N VAL A 106 19.97 33.99 69.44
CA VAL A 106 21.33 33.42 69.38
C VAL A 106 22.20 34.33 68.52
N PRO A 107 23.31 34.90 69.04
CA PRO A 107 24.19 35.79 68.29
C PRO A 107 25.06 34.99 67.32
N GLY A 108 24.42 34.41 66.31
CA GLY A 108 25.10 33.87 65.15
C GLY A 108 25.75 35.01 64.38
N ALA A 109 27.08 35.03 64.35
CA ALA A 109 27.82 35.98 63.53
C ALA A 109 27.42 35.77 62.06
N MET A 110 26.60 36.67 61.52
CA MET A 110 26.34 36.69 60.08
C MET A 110 27.68 36.93 59.37
N PRO A 111 28.16 36.01 58.52
CA PRO A 111 29.37 36.26 57.75
C PRO A 111 29.17 37.49 56.88
N ALA A 112 30.24 38.25 56.66
CA ALA A 112 30.19 39.43 55.81
C ALA A 112 29.61 39.06 54.42
N PRO A 113 28.75 39.91 53.83
CA PRO A 113 28.13 39.63 52.55
C PRO A 113 29.22 39.38 51.50
N MET A 114 29.10 38.27 50.77
CA MET A 114 30.07 37.87 49.75
C MET A 114 30.26 38.99 48.74
N THR A 115 31.52 39.29 48.42
CA THR A 115 31.85 40.21 47.33
C THR A 115 31.36 39.63 45.99
N HIS A 116 31.10 40.48 44.99
CA HIS A 116 30.58 40.02 43.69
C HIS A 116 31.39 38.86 43.06
N PRO A 117 32.74 38.80 43.14
CA PRO A 117 33.51 37.64 42.66
C PRO A 117 33.26 36.36 43.47
N GLN A 118 33.24 36.46 44.81
CA GLN A 118 32.96 35.31 45.69
C GLN A 118 31.54 34.79 45.51
N TRP A 119 30.59 35.69 45.24
CA TRP A 119 29.20 35.34 44.98
C TRP A 119 29.08 34.55 43.65
N GLU A 120 29.75 34.99 42.58
CA GLU A 120 29.81 34.27 41.29
C GLU A 120 30.40 32.85 41.45
N GLU A 121 31.47 32.70 42.22
CA GLU A 121 32.12 31.41 42.49
C GLU A 121 31.23 30.48 43.34
N ALA A 122 30.56 31.01 44.36
CA ALA A 122 29.58 30.27 45.16
C ALA A 122 28.36 29.80 44.33
N ARG A 123 27.87 30.61 43.37
CA ARG A 123 26.79 30.24 42.44
C ARG A 123 27.15 29.00 41.63
N ALA A 124 28.36 28.97 41.06
CA ALA A 124 28.84 27.87 40.22
C ALA A 124 28.98 26.54 40.99
N LEU A 125 29.16 26.59 42.31
CA LEU A 125 29.26 25.43 43.19
C LEU A 125 27.92 25.06 43.88
N SER A 126 26.89 25.89 43.74
CA SER A 126 25.59 25.68 44.39
C SER A 126 24.65 24.76 43.58
N VAL A 127 24.07 23.76 44.24
CA VAL A 127 22.98 22.95 43.66
C VAL A 127 21.65 23.67 43.90
N ALA A 128 21.31 24.60 43.00
CA ALA A 128 20.06 25.37 43.06
C ALA A 128 19.10 25.04 41.90
N PRO A 129 17.77 25.15 42.07
CA PRO A 129 16.82 25.01 40.97
C PRO A 129 17.03 26.08 39.88
N LEU A 130 16.96 25.68 38.61
CA LEU A 130 17.08 26.58 37.44
C LEU A 130 16.18 27.82 37.52
N ALA A 131 14.97 27.67 38.08
CA ALA A 131 14.00 28.76 38.25
C ALA A 131 14.45 29.88 39.21
N TRP A 132 15.43 29.63 40.08
CA TRP A 132 16.01 30.61 41.00
C TRP A 132 17.43 31.05 40.58
N GLY A 133 17.78 30.86 39.30
CA GLY A 133 19.09 31.21 38.76
C GLY A 133 20.18 30.18 39.07
N GLY A 134 19.80 28.95 39.41
CA GLY A 134 20.73 27.82 39.47
C GLY A 134 21.29 27.51 38.08
N ASP A 135 22.59 27.71 37.91
CA ASP A 135 23.33 27.36 36.70
C ASP A 135 23.83 25.91 36.82
N THR A 136 23.56 25.06 35.82
CA THR A 136 24.29 23.80 35.65
C THR A 136 25.68 24.10 35.07
N GLY A 137 26.52 24.77 35.87
CA GLY A 137 27.93 25.08 35.64
C GLY A 137 28.32 25.40 34.20
N ARG A 138 27.82 26.49 33.61
CA ARG A 138 28.21 26.87 32.23
C ARG A 138 29.65 27.34 32.07
N ARG A 139 30.35 27.55 33.19
CA ARG A 139 31.81 27.61 33.29
C ARG A 139 32.27 26.88 34.55
N MET A 140 32.73 25.64 34.41
CA MET A 140 33.75 25.15 35.34
C MET A 140 34.96 26.09 35.21
N ALA A 141 35.40 26.72 36.29
CA ALA A 141 36.67 27.42 36.30
C ALA A 141 37.76 26.42 35.87
N ALA A 142 38.58 26.79 34.88
CA ALA A 142 39.61 25.90 34.35
C ALA A 142 40.67 25.69 35.44
N ASN A 143 40.57 24.58 36.16
CA ASN A 143 41.64 24.14 37.06
C ASN A 143 42.83 23.64 36.22
N GLN A 144 43.97 23.39 36.87
CA GLN A 144 45.22 22.95 36.21
C GLN A 144 45.11 21.64 35.41
N PHE A 145 43.99 20.90 35.51
CA PHE A 145 43.72 19.68 34.74
C PHE A 145 42.83 19.93 33.51
N VAL A 146 42.23 21.11 33.37
CA VAL A 146 41.44 21.51 32.20
C VAL A 146 42.38 21.98 31.09
N GLN A 147 42.69 21.08 30.15
CA GLN A 147 43.38 21.43 28.92
C GLN A 147 42.37 21.89 27.86
N PRO A 148 42.62 22.99 27.13
CA PRO A 148 41.82 23.32 25.95
C PRO A 148 42.04 22.23 24.90
N LEU A 149 41.00 21.46 24.57
CA LEU A 149 41.04 20.59 23.41
C LEU A 149 41.14 21.48 22.16
N ALA A 150 42.21 21.31 21.38
CA ALA A 150 42.41 22.02 20.13
C ALA A 150 41.28 21.75 19.12
N ASP A 151 40.71 20.55 19.16
CA ASP A 151 39.58 20.11 18.34
C ASP A 151 38.55 19.33 19.17
N THR A 152 37.29 19.36 18.74
CA THR A 152 36.23 18.50 19.32
C THR A 152 36.56 17.02 19.04
N PRO A 153 36.46 16.11 20.03
CA PRO A 153 36.83 14.70 19.83
C PRO A 153 35.88 14.05 18.81
N GLU A 154 36.40 13.73 17.63
CA GLU A 154 35.61 13.17 16.54
C GLU A 154 35.27 11.69 16.75
N ARG A 155 34.04 11.31 16.39
CA ARG A 155 33.65 9.90 16.38
C ARG A 155 34.47 9.13 15.33
N PRO A 156 34.95 7.91 15.66
CA PRO A 156 35.74 7.10 14.73
C PRO A 156 34.93 6.69 13.49
N SER A 157 33.64 6.39 13.66
CA SER A 157 32.69 6.20 12.56
C SER A 157 31.37 6.94 12.83
N ILE A 158 30.61 7.20 11.76
CA ILE A 158 29.26 7.76 11.81
C ILE A 158 28.37 6.89 10.92
N GLN A 159 27.31 6.32 11.51
CA GLN A 159 26.26 5.63 10.78
C GLN A 159 25.18 6.63 10.37
N LEU A 160 24.80 6.62 9.09
CA LEU A 160 23.83 7.51 8.48
C LEU A 160 22.86 6.70 7.62
N SER A 161 21.71 7.30 7.32
CA SER A 161 20.74 6.78 6.36
C SER A 161 20.36 7.92 5.42
N ALA A 162 20.58 7.75 4.13
CA ALA A 162 20.10 8.64 3.09
C ALA A 162 18.98 7.97 2.28
N THR A 163 18.17 8.76 1.58
CA THR A 163 17.09 8.25 0.73
C THR A 163 17.23 8.83 -0.67
N LEU A 164 17.20 7.97 -1.68
CA LEU A 164 17.26 8.36 -3.09
C LEU A 164 15.98 9.10 -3.50
N GLY A 165 16.08 10.37 -3.88
CA GLY A 165 14.95 11.18 -4.36
C GLY A 165 14.54 10.84 -5.80
N GLN A 166 13.33 11.24 -6.20
CA GLN A 166 12.90 11.13 -7.59
C GLN A 166 13.69 12.12 -8.47
N GLY A 167 14.35 11.63 -9.52
CA GLY A 167 15.22 12.44 -10.38
C GLY A 167 16.56 12.84 -9.75
N ASP A 168 16.90 12.27 -8.59
CA ASP A 168 18.14 12.56 -7.89
C ASP A 168 19.31 11.71 -8.39
N GLY A 169 20.51 12.25 -8.34
CA GLY A 169 21.72 11.55 -8.77
C GLY A 169 22.27 10.68 -7.64
N PHE A 170 22.64 9.42 -7.91
CA PHE A 170 23.15 8.51 -6.88
C PHE A 170 24.38 9.08 -6.15
N ALA A 171 25.36 9.61 -6.88
CA ALA A 171 26.51 10.31 -6.30
C ALA A 171 26.09 11.50 -5.42
N ARG A 172 25.19 12.35 -5.94
CA ARG A 172 24.65 13.52 -5.20
C ARG A 172 23.99 13.17 -3.87
N VAL A 173 23.33 12.02 -3.78
CA VAL A 173 22.77 11.54 -2.50
C VAL A 173 23.89 11.20 -1.50
N LEU A 174 24.98 10.59 -1.96
CA LEU A 174 26.16 10.28 -1.14
C LEU A 174 26.91 11.56 -0.72
N GLU A 175 27.10 12.51 -1.63
CA GLU A 175 27.69 13.83 -1.36
C GLU A 175 26.90 14.56 -0.26
N ARG A 176 25.57 14.65 -0.39
CA ARG A 176 24.70 15.24 0.65
C ARG A 176 24.71 14.47 1.97
N ALA A 177 25.03 13.18 1.95
CA ALA A 177 25.23 12.37 3.15
C ALA A 177 26.61 12.57 3.79
N GLY A 178 27.54 13.30 3.16
CA GLY A 178 28.86 13.63 3.67
C GLY A 178 30.01 12.77 3.14
N VAL A 179 29.78 11.98 2.08
CA VAL A 179 30.84 11.28 1.31
C VAL A 179 31.57 12.30 0.44
N GLY A 180 32.89 12.14 0.26
CA GLY A 180 33.68 13.00 -0.65
C GLY A 180 33.30 12.80 -2.13
N ASP A 181 33.41 13.86 -2.93
CA ASP A 181 32.96 13.90 -4.33
C ASP A 181 33.56 12.79 -5.23
N ASP A 182 34.90 12.67 -5.24
CA ASP A 182 35.61 11.60 -5.97
C ASP A 182 35.13 10.20 -5.56
N GLU A 183 34.86 10.02 -4.28
CA GLU A 183 34.44 8.74 -3.72
C GLU A 183 32.97 8.44 -4.02
N ALA A 184 32.09 9.44 -3.98
CA ALA A 184 30.70 9.32 -4.38
C ALA A 184 30.57 8.92 -5.86
N HIS A 185 31.35 9.53 -6.75
CA HIS A 185 31.40 9.18 -8.18
C HIS A 185 32.02 7.79 -8.42
N LYS A 186 33.09 7.43 -7.68
CA LYS A 186 33.68 6.08 -7.72
C LYS A 186 32.72 5.00 -7.25
N VAL A 187 31.95 5.25 -6.18
CA VAL A 187 30.93 4.32 -5.69
C VAL A 187 29.75 4.24 -6.66
N ALA A 188 29.32 5.35 -7.26
CA ALA A 188 28.27 5.37 -8.26
C ALA A 188 28.61 4.52 -9.49
N SER A 189 29.83 4.65 -10.04
CA SER A 189 30.29 3.83 -11.16
C SER A 189 30.46 2.34 -10.80
N MET A 190 30.89 2.01 -9.59
CA MET A 190 30.89 0.62 -9.10
C MET A 190 29.48 0.02 -9.01
N VAL A 191 28.50 0.81 -8.57
CA VAL A 191 27.08 0.41 -8.52
C VAL A 191 26.50 0.29 -9.93
N GLU A 192 26.82 1.20 -10.84
CA GLU A 192 26.35 1.19 -12.23
C GLU A 192 26.80 -0.08 -12.99
N GLY A 193 28.04 -0.53 -12.75
CA GLY A 193 28.53 -1.83 -13.24
C GLY A 193 27.84 -3.06 -12.61
N ALA A 194 27.00 -2.87 -11.59
CA ALA A 194 26.18 -3.91 -10.96
C ALA A 194 24.71 -3.85 -11.34
N VAL A 195 24.12 -2.65 -11.38
CA VAL A 195 22.72 -2.34 -11.70
C VAL A 195 22.69 -0.92 -12.33
N PRO A 196 22.02 -0.70 -13.47
CA PRO A 196 21.86 0.64 -14.04
C PRO A 196 21.27 1.61 -13.02
N LEU A 197 21.86 2.80 -12.86
CA LEU A 197 21.44 3.76 -11.83
C LEU A 197 19.98 4.23 -12.02
N GLY A 198 19.47 4.20 -13.26
CA GLY A 198 18.06 4.48 -13.58
C GLY A 198 17.06 3.40 -13.16
N ASP A 199 17.50 2.18 -12.86
CA ASP A 199 16.64 1.10 -12.35
C ASP A 199 16.42 1.21 -10.82
N LEU A 200 17.19 2.08 -10.14
CA LEU A 200 17.07 2.29 -8.70
C LEU A 200 15.79 3.08 -8.38
N ILE A 201 14.92 2.48 -7.56
CA ILE A 201 13.60 3.03 -7.26
C ILE A 201 13.74 4.26 -6.35
N ALA A 202 13.07 5.36 -6.68
CA ALA A 202 12.97 6.53 -5.79
C ALA A 202 12.32 6.12 -4.45
N GLY A 203 12.91 6.56 -3.33
CA GLY A 203 12.60 6.06 -1.99
C GLY A 203 13.55 4.95 -1.51
N THR A 204 14.49 4.47 -2.33
CA THR A 204 15.51 3.50 -1.89
C THR A 204 16.35 4.10 -0.76
N ARG A 205 16.39 3.39 0.37
CA ARG A 205 17.17 3.74 1.56
C ARG A 205 18.61 3.23 1.39
N LEU A 206 19.56 4.14 1.60
CA LEU A 206 21.01 3.92 1.58
C LEU A 206 21.51 3.97 3.02
N ASP A 207 21.85 2.84 3.62
CA ASP A 207 22.46 2.80 4.95
C ASP A 207 23.98 2.89 4.80
N LEU A 208 24.59 3.94 5.35
CA LEU A 208 26.00 4.28 5.16
C LEU A 208 26.75 4.27 6.50
N THR A 209 28.02 3.88 6.47
CA THR A 209 28.99 4.10 7.54
C THR A 209 30.15 4.92 6.99
N LEU A 210 30.30 6.13 7.52
CA LEU A 210 31.42 7.02 7.22
C LEU A 210 32.54 6.81 8.24
N GLY A 211 33.76 6.64 7.75
CA GLY A 211 34.95 6.42 8.58
C GLY A 211 35.52 7.69 9.19
N ARG A 212 36.74 7.58 9.73
CA ARG A 212 37.48 8.70 10.31
C ARG A 212 38.15 9.51 9.20
N ARG A 213 37.96 10.83 9.23
CA ARG A 213 38.70 11.79 8.39
C ARG A 213 40.02 12.19 9.04
N ALA A 214 40.99 12.61 8.22
CA ALA A 214 42.32 13.01 8.68
C ALA A 214 42.32 14.38 9.39
N ASN A 215 41.52 15.34 8.90
CA ASN A 215 41.32 16.66 9.48
C ASN A 215 39.89 17.15 9.21
N ARG A 216 39.54 18.36 9.66
CA ARG A 216 38.18 18.92 9.51
C ARG A 216 37.80 19.32 8.07
N ASP A 217 38.79 19.58 7.23
CA ASP A 217 38.61 20.13 5.88
C ASP A 217 38.41 19.04 4.81
N ILE A 218 38.79 17.80 5.13
CA ILE A 218 38.61 16.62 4.28
C ILE A 218 37.27 15.94 4.60
N ALA A 219 36.55 15.50 3.57
CA ALA A 219 35.32 14.71 3.72
C ALA A 219 35.60 13.36 4.39
N ARG A 220 34.58 12.73 4.98
CA ARG A 220 34.77 11.40 5.58
C ARG A 220 34.78 10.33 4.49
N PRO A 221 35.72 9.36 4.54
CA PRO A 221 35.70 8.23 3.62
C PRO A 221 34.47 7.36 3.88
N LEU A 222 33.98 6.67 2.84
CA LEU A 222 32.96 5.64 3.01
C LEU A 222 33.63 4.34 3.45
N ASP A 223 33.25 3.82 4.61
CA ASP A 223 33.69 2.51 5.10
C ASP A 223 32.73 1.40 4.64
N ALA A 224 31.42 1.68 4.67
CA ALA A 224 30.40 0.76 4.18
C ALA A 224 29.16 1.50 3.63
N LEU A 225 28.54 0.93 2.61
CA LEU A 225 27.23 1.31 2.08
C LEU A 225 26.45 0.04 1.80
N ALA A 226 25.25 -0.10 2.35
CA ALA A 226 24.34 -1.21 2.06
C ALA A 226 22.96 -0.67 1.66
N PHE A 227 22.40 -1.23 0.59
CA PHE A 227 21.05 -0.88 0.13
C PHE A 227 20.42 -1.99 -0.70
N ARG A 228 19.09 -1.94 -0.79
CA ARG A 228 18.32 -2.82 -1.66
C ARG A 228 18.24 -2.20 -3.05
N ALA A 229 19.06 -2.69 -3.98
CA ALA A 229 19.11 -2.17 -5.35
C ALA A 229 17.91 -2.63 -6.18
N ARG A 230 17.44 -3.86 -5.96
CA ARG A 230 16.22 -4.42 -6.59
C ARG A 230 15.47 -5.32 -5.61
N PHE A 231 14.27 -5.77 -6.01
CA PHE A 231 13.48 -6.71 -5.22
C PHE A 231 14.22 -8.05 -4.97
N ASP A 232 15.09 -8.47 -5.88
CA ASP A 232 15.88 -9.71 -5.84
C ASP A 232 17.37 -9.50 -5.46
N LEU A 233 17.81 -8.26 -5.21
CA LEU A 233 19.23 -7.94 -5.08
C LEU A 233 19.50 -6.83 -4.05
N ARG A 234 20.31 -7.17 -3.05
CA ARG A 234 20.97 -6.21 -2.15
C ARG A 234 22.41 -5.99 -2.62
N LEU A 235 22.86 -4.75 -2.62
CA LEU A 235 24.25 -4.38 -2.85
C LEU A 235 24.87 -3.94 -1.53
N ALA A 236 26.11 -4.35 -1.32
CA ALA A 236 26.97 -3.84 -0.25
C ALA A 236 28.29 -3.39 -0.88
N VAL A 237 28.74 -2.18 -0.56
CA VAL A 237 30.08 -1.67 -0.88
C VAL A 237 30.81 -1.54 0.44
N GLU A 238 31.96 -2.20 0.58
CA GLU A 238 32.73 -2.27 1.83
C GLU A 238 34.19 -1.92 1.56
N ARG A 239 34.81 -1.16 2.46
CA ARG A 239 36.23 -0.80 2.42
C ARG A 239 37.05 -1.88 3.09
N ILE A 240 37.84 -2.61 2.31
CA ILE A 240 38.70 -3.70 2.75
C ILE A 240 40.13 -3.37 2.30
N ASP A 241 41.10 -3.40 3.22
CA ASP A 241 42.51 -3.04 2.98
C ASP A 241 42.69 -1.66 2.32
N GLY A 242 41.83 -0.69 2.69
CA GLY A 242 41.81 0.65 2.11
C GLY A 242 41.15 0.76 0.74
N ALA A 243 40.73 -0.34 0.11
CA ALA A 243 40.05 -0.36 -1.18
C ALA A 243 38.55 -0.66 -1.05
N LEU A 244 37.71 0.08 -1.80
CA LEU A 244 36.28 -0.22 -1.91
C LEU A 244 36.05 -1.46 -2.78
N ARG A 245 35.25 -2.41 -2.30
CA ARG A 245 34.81 -3.61 -3.02
C ARG A 245 33.30 -3.71 -2.98
N ILE A 246 32.68 -4.06 -4.12
CA ILE A 246 31.23 -4.29 -4.22
C ILE A 246 30.91 -5.79 -4.11
N ARG A 247 29.91 -6.11 -3.29
CA ARG A 247 29.37 -7.45 -3.06
C ARG A 247 27.90 -7.48 -3.45
N LYS A 248 27.58 -8.37 -4.41
CA LYS A 248 26.20 -8.65 -4.85
C LYS A 248 25.62 -9.73 -3.92
N ILE A 249 24.55 -9.41 -3.19
CA ILE A 249 23.87 -10.32 -2.27
C ILE A 249 22.50 -10.63 -2.88
N PRO A 250 22.34 -11.77 -3.58
CA PRO A 250 21.04 -12.16 -4.12
C PRO A 250 20.07 -12.45 -2.97
N ILE A 251 18.81 -12.06 -3.13
CA ILE A 251 17.72 -12.34 -2.19
C ILE A 251 16.84 -13.42 -2.84
N ALA A 252 16.52 -14.48 -2.12
CA ALA A 252 15.59 -15.47 -2.64
C ALA A 252 14.19 -14.84 -2.84
N VAL A 253 13.63 -14.98 -4.03
CA VAL A 253 12.30 -14.47 -4.39
C VAL A 253 11.45 -15.61 -4.91
N ASP A 254 10.37 -15.93 -4.19
CA ASP A 254 9.30 -16.75 -4.71
C ASP A 254 8.48 -15.94 -5.72
N ASN A 255 8.33 -16.46 -6.93
CA ASN A 255 7.56 -15.85 -8.02
C ASN A 255 6.26 -16.63 -8.29
N THR A 256 5.80 -17.45 -7.34
CA THR A 256 4.54 -18.20 -7.44
C THR A 256 3.37 -17.22 -7.58
N PRO A 257 2.60 -17.28 -8.70
CA PRO A 257 1.48 -16.37 -8.91
C PRO A 257 0.42 -16.50 -7.82
N LEU A 258 -0.18 -15.39 -7.42
CA LEU A 258 -1.24 -15.36 -6.41
C LEU A 258 -2.60 -15.59 -7.08
N ARG A 259 -3.27 -16.67 -6.68
CA ARG A 259 -4.67 -16.97 -7.05
C ARG A 259 -5.62 -16.52 -5.95
N ILE A 260 -6.58 -15.68 -6.31
CA ILE A 260 -7.68 -15.21 -5.47
C ILE A 260 -9.00 -15.71 -6.07
N GLN A 261 -9.80 -16.37 -5.25
CA GLN A 261 -11.15 -16.82 -5.61
C GLN A 261 -12.16 -16.31 -4.58
N GLY A 262 -13.41 -16.09 -5.02
CA GLY A 262 -14.49 -15.69 -4.13
C GLY A 262 -15.85 -15.72 -4.80
N VAL A 263 -16.89 -15.46 -4.00
CA VAL A 263 -18.27 -15.32 -4.47
C VAL A 263 -18.57 -13.83 -4.72
N VAL A 264 -19.31 -13.55 -5.79
CA VAL A 264 -19.80 -12.21 -6.14
C VAL A 264 -21.00 -11.87 -5.26
N GLY A 265 -20.88 -10.78 -4.50
CA GLY A 265 -21.99 -10.15 -3.78
C GLY A 265 -22.67 -9.08 -4.64
N ASP A 266 -23.00 -7.93 -4.06
CA ASP A 266 -23.66 -6.82 -4.76
C ASP A 266 -22.81 -6.19 -5.89
N SER A 267 -21.50 -6.40 -5.87
CA SER A 267 -20.59 -5.87 -6.88
C SER A 267 -19.33 -6.73 -6.99
N LEU A 268 -19.06 -7.22 -8.20
CA LEU A 268 -17.84 -7.96 -8.54
C LEU A 268 -16.56 -7.19 -8.17
N TYR A 269 -16.53 -5.87 -8.37
CA TYR A 269 -15.41 -5.02 -7.97
C TYR A 269 -15.19 -5.06 -6.45
N ARG A 270 -16.25 -4.85 -5.66
CA ARG A 270 -16.16 -4.83 -4.19
C ARG A 270 -15.78 -6.21 -3.66
N SER A 271 -16.35 -7.29 -4.18
CA SER A 271 -16.04 -8.67 -3.78
C SER A 271 -14.58 -9.03 -4.07
N ALA A 272 -14.06 -8.69 -5.26
CA ALA A 272 -12.66 -8.93 -5.60
C ALA A 272 -11.69 -8.09 -4.75
N ARG A 273 -12.02 -6.81 -4.49
CA ARG A 273 -11.24 -5.95 -3.57
C ARG A 273 -11.23 -6.48 -2.14
N ALA A 274 -12.36 -6.96 -1.63
CA ALA A 274 -12.49 -7.54 -0.29
C ALA A 274 -11.71 -8.85 -0.14
N ALA A 275 -11.61 -9.64 -1.22
CA ALA A 275 -10.79 -10.85 -1.28
C ALA A 275 -9.27 -10.58 -1.43
N GLY A 276 -8.83 -9.32 -1.41
CA GLY A 276 -7.40 -8.93 -1.41
C GLY A 276 -6.81 -8.58 -2.78
N ALA A 277 -7.59 -8.53 -3.86
CA ALA A 277 -7.08 -8.13 -5.17
C ALA A 277 -6.79 -6.60 -5.23
N PRO A 278 -5.66 -6.15 -5.79
CA PRO A 278 -5.39 -4.72 -6.02
C PRO A 278 -6.36 -4.08 -7.02
N ALA A 279 -6.62 -2.77 -6.90
CA ALA A 279 -7.49 -2.03 -7.85
C ALA A 279 -7.09 -2.22 -9.31
N THR A 280 -5.81 -2.05 -9.61
CA THR A 280 -5.23 -2.17 -10.96
C THR A 280 -5.50 -3.55 -11.58
N VAL A 281 -5.42 -4.61 -10.79
CA VAL A 281 -5.70 -5.99 -11.22
C VAL A 281 -7.20 -6.21 -11.41
N VAL A 282 -8.03 -5.69 -10.50
CA VAL A 282 -9.51 -5.80 -10.62
C VAL A 282 -10.00 -5.04 -11.86
N GLU A 283 -9.47 -3.85 -12.15
CA GLU A 283 -9.79 -3.10 -13.36
C GLU A 283 -9.37 -3.85 -14.63
N ALA A 284 -8.17 -4.42 -14.66
CA ALA A 284 -7.72 -5.25 -15.78
C ALA A 284 -8.62 -6.49 -15.96
N TYR A 285 -9.07 -7.10 -14.86
CA TYR A 285 -9.94 -8.26 -14.84
C TYR A 285 -11.35 -7.95 -15.37
N LEU A 286 -11.94 -6.83 -14.95
CA LEU A 286 -13.22 -6.36 -15.48
C LEU A 286 -13.13 -6.04 -16.98
N ARG A 287 -12.05 -5.37 -17.42
CA ARG A 287 -11.80 -5.10 -18.85
C ARG A 287 -11.65 -6.39 -19.66
N ALA A 288 -10.95 -7.40 -19.13
CA ALA A 288 -10.79 -8.70 -19.78
C ALA A 288 -12.16 -9.39 -19.99
N ILE A 289 -12.97 -9.49 -18.93
CA ILE A 289 -14.29 -10.14 -18.99
C ILE A 289 -15.27 -9.39 -19.90
N ALA A 290 -15.26 -8.06 -19.89
CA ALA A 290 -16.08 -7.21 -20.76
C ALA A 290 -15.89 -7.52 -22.26
N THR A 291 -14.76 -8.13 -22.67
CA THR A 291 -14.55 -8.55 -24.07
C THR A 291 -15.44 -9.71 -24.52
N LYS A 292 -15.98 -10.53 -23.59
CA LYS A 292 -16.83 -11.70 -23.90
C LYS A 292 -18.25 -11.61 -23.36
N MET A 293 -18.48 -10.90 -22.25
CA MET A 293 -19.82 -10.71 -21.68
C MET A 293 -19.95 -9.37 -20.94
N PRO A 294 -21.14 -8.74 -20.91
CA PRO A 294 -21.39 -7.56 -20.06
C PRO A 294 -21.15 -7.91 -18.59
N VAL A 295 -20.41 -7.05 -17.87
CA VAL A 295 -20.06 -7.27 -16.46
C VAL A 295 -21.32 -7.28 -15.59
N GLU A 296 -22.33 -6.50 -15.97
CA GLU A 296 -23.62 -6.33 -15.33
C GLU A 296 -24.47 -7.61 -15.38
N SER A 297 -24.15 -8.55 -16.28
CA SER A 297 -24.85 -9.85 -16.38
C SER A 297 -24.38 -10.88 -15.35
N ILE A 298 -23.30 -10.58 -14.63
CA ILE A 298 -22.72 -11.44 -13.59
C ILE A 298 -23.52 -11.22 -12.30
N GLY A 299 -24.45 -12.14 -12.03
CA GLY A 299 -25.32 -12.08 -10.87
C GLY A 299 -24.58 -12.37 -9.55
N SER A 300 -25.17 -11.92 -8.44
CA SER A 300 -24.75 -12.34 -7.11
C SER A 300 -24.83 -13.88 -6.99
N GLY A 301 -23.85 -14.47 -6.32
CA GLY A 301 -23.66 -15.92 -6.26
C GLY A 301 -22.79 -16.53 -7.38
N ALA A 302 -22.40 -15.76 -8.41
CA ALA A 302 -21.33 -16.19 -9.33
C ALA A 302 -19.99 -16.32 -8.57
N THR A 303 -19.06 -17.14 -9.07
CA THR A 303 -17.69 -17.21 -8.51
C THR A 303 -16.68 -16.58 -9.46
N PHE A 304 -15.78 -15.77 -8.90
CA PHE A 304 -14.65 -15.17 -9.63
C PHE A 304 -13.34 -15.89 -9.30
N ASP A 305 -12.42 -15.88 -10.25
CA ASP A 305 -11.11 -16.51 -10.16
C ASP A 305 -10.06 -15.62 -10.84
N ILE A 306 -9.17 -15.04 -10.05
CA ILE A 306 -8.17 -14.06 -10.46
C ILE A 306 -6.80 -14.68 -10.19
N ILE A 307 -5.95 -14.78 -11.21
CA ILE A 307 -4.53 -15.14 -11.01
C ILE A 307 -3.66 -14.01 -11.54
N MET A 308 -2.75 -13.55 -10.71
CA MET A 308 -1.86 -12.42 -10.99
C MET A 308 -0.42 -12.74 -10.60
N GLU A 309 0.52 -12.04 -11.22
CA GLU A 309 1.93 -12.09 -10.83
C GLU A 309 2.06 -11.67 -9.36
N HIS A 310 2.84 -12.43 -8.60
CA HIS A 310 3.15 -12.13 -7.23
C HIS A 310 4.60 -12.53 -6.98
N ARG A 311 5.34 -11.65 -6.29
CA ARG A 311 6.74 -11.86 -5.92
C ARG A 311 6.86 -11.66 -4.42
N ARG A 312 7.37 -12.65 -3.71
CA ARG A 312 7.63 -12.58 -2.27
C ARG A 312 9.11 -12.78 -2.02
N ALA A 313 9.76 -11.78 -1.45
CA ALA A 313 11.14 -11.88 -1.05
C ALA A 313 11.24 -12.63 0.29
N GLU A 314 12.38 -13.29 0.52
CA GLU A 314 12.75 -13.88 1.80
C GLU A 314 12.67 -12.89 2.97
N THR A 315 12.87 -11.59 2.70
CA THR A 315 12.71 -10.49 3.67
C THR A 315 11.27 -10.25 4.12
N GLY A 316 10.29 -11.00 3.60
CA GLY A 316 8.86 -10.86 3.91
C GLY A 316 8.11 -9.83 3.05
N GLU A 317 8.82 -9.01 2.28
CA GLU A 317 8.18 -8.07 1.35
C GLU A 317 7.48 -8.78 0.20
N THR A 318 6.32 -8.25 -0.21
CA THR A 318 5.49 -8.76 -1.30
C THR A 318 5.25 -7.69 -2.35
N GLN A 319 5.41 -8.04 -3.63
CA GLN A 319 5.06 -7.18 -4.77
C GLN A 319 4.09 -7.91 -5.69
N THR A 320 2.94 -7.29 -5.96
CA THR A 320 1.95 -7.80 -6.92
C THR A 320 2.17 -7.15 -8.29
N GLY A 321 2.05 -7.93 -9.37
CA GLY A 321 2.25 -7.51 -10.75
C GLY A 321 0.99 -7.59 -11.60
N LYS A 322 1.14 -8.02 -12.85
CA LYS A 322 0.07 -8.02 -13.86
C LYS A 322 -0.95 -9.15 -13.62
N LEU A 323 -2.17 -8.95 -14.14
CA LEU A 323 -3.16 -10.00 -14.26
C LEU A 323 -2.72 -11.03 -15.31
N LEU A 324 -2.75 -12.32 -14.96
CA LEU A 324 -2.39 -13.43 -15.85
C LEU A 324 -3.63 -14.16 -16.38
N TYR A 325 -4.64 -14.34 -15.53
CA TYR A 325 -5.85 -15.09 -15.85
C TYR A 325 -7.08 -14.50 -15.16
N ALA A 326 -8.20 -14.48 -15.89
CA ALA A 326 -9.50 -14.01 -15.46
C ALA A 326 -10.56 -15.10 -15.72
N GLY A 327 -11.07 -15.70 -14.65
CA GLY A 327 -12.16 -16.67 -14.68
C GLY A 327 -13.42 -16.15 -14.00
N VAL A 328 -14.59 -16.49 -14.55
CA VAL A 328 -15.88 -16.34 -13.87
C VAL A 328 -16.76 -17.56 -14.13
N THR A 329 -17.43 -18.05 -13.10
CA THR A 329 -18.35 -19.19 -13.17
C THR A 329 -19.74 -18.78 -12.71
N GLN A 330 -20.75 -19.00 -13.53
CA GLN A 330 -22.15 -18.67 -13.26
C GLN A 330 -23.05 -19.73 -13.89
N ASN A 331 -24.00 -20.29 -13.15
CA ASN A 331 -24.99 -21.25 -13.64
C ASN A 331 -24.39 -22.40 -14.49
N LYS A 332 -23.31 -23.02 -13.97
CA LYS A 332 -22.49 -24.07 -14.63
C LYS A 332 -21.73 -23.65 -15.90
N ARG A 333 -21.86 -22.41 -16.37
CA ARG A 333 -21.01 -21.84 -17.43
C ARG A 333 -19.73 -21.29 -16.81
N GLN A 334 -18.58 -21.61 -17.41
CA GLN A 334 -17.27 -21.12 -16.97
C GLN A 334 -16.59 -20.36 -18.12
N LEU A 335 -16.38 -19.06 -17.92
CA LEU A 335 -15.52 -18.25 -18.79
C LEU A 335 -14.09 -18.29 -18.22
N ARG A 336 -13.10 -18.51 -19.08
CA ARG A 336 -11.69 -18.69 -18.68
C ARG A 336 -10.76 -17.96 -19.62
N LEU A 337 -10.43 -16.72 -19.30
CA LEU A 337 -9.56 -15.86 -20.11
C LEU A 337 -8.12 -15.95 -19.63
N LEU A 338 -7.19 -16.19 -20.55
CA LEU A 338 -5.75 -16.09 -20.31
C LEU A 338 -5.18 -14.93 -21.12
N GLY A 339 -4.35 -14.11 -20.47
CA GLY A 339 -3.60 -13.05 -21.13
C GLY A 339 -2.45 -13.63 -21.95
N TRP A 340 -2.36 -13.26 -23.21
CA TRP A 340 -1.30 -13.69 -24.11
C TRP A 340 -0.69 -12.50 -24.85
N ASP A 341 0.61 -12.31 -24.68
CA ASP A 341 1.33 -11.18 -25.28
C ASP A 341 1.67 -11.49 -26.74
N ALA A 342 1.10 -10.72 -27.66
CA ALA A 342 1.35 -10.77 -29.09
C ALA A 342 1.70 -9.36 -29.60
N GLY A 343 2.89 -9.19 -30.20
CA GLY A 343 3.30 -7.90 -30.78
C GLY A 343 3.33 -6.72 -29.79
N GLY A 344 3.57 -6.97 -28.50
CA GLY A 344 3.62 -5.93 -27.47
C GLY A 344 2.26 -5.53 -26.87
N ARG A 345 1.18 -6.23 -27.21
CA ARG A 345 -0.14 -6.08 -26.57
C ARG A 345 -0.57 -7.41 -25.93
N THR A 346 -1.22 -7.34 -24.77
CA THR A 346 -1.80 -8.52 -24.11
C THR A 346 -3.24 -8.71 -24.58
N ASP A 347 -3.46 -9.72 -25.42
CA ASP A 347 -4.79 -10.11 -25.89
C ASP A 347 -5.40 -11.20 -24.98
N TRP A 348 -6.72 -11.16 -24.79
CA TRP A 348 -7.44 -12.08 -23.91
C TRP A 348 -8.13 -13.21 -24.67
N PHE A 349 -7.57 -14.42 -24.53
CA PHE A 349 -8.06 -15.61 -25.21
C PHE A 349 -8.87 -16.49 -24.25
N ASP A 350 -10.08 -16.88 -24.68
CA ASP A 350 -10.95 -17.79 -23.93
C ASP A 350 -10.55 -19.24 -24.17
N ALA A 351 -10.22 -19.96 -23.09
CA ALA A 351 -9.82 -21.36 -23.09
C ALA A 351 -10.83 -22.30 -23.78
N ALA A 352 -12.11 -21.94 -23.85
CA ALA A 352 -13.12 -22.70 -24.59
C ALA A 352 -13.05 -22.47 -26.12
N GLY A 353 -12.59 -21.28 -26.55
CA GLY A 353 -12.57 -20.86 -27.96
C GLY A 353 -11.19 -20.86 -28.64
N VAL A 354 -10.08 -21.13 -27.92
CA VAL A 354 -8.75 -21.09 -28.56
C VAL A 354 -8.58 -22.27 -29.53
N GLY A 355 -8.59 -21.93 -30.83
CA GLY A 355 -8.55 -22.88 -31.93
C GLY A 355 -9.93 -23.20 -32.55
N GLU A 356 -11.02 -22.65 -32.02
CA GLU A 356 -12.32 -22.73 -32.71
C GLU A 356 -12.36 -21.77 -33.89
N ARG A 357 -12.44 -22.32 -35.12
CA ARG A 357 -12.65 -21.55 -36.35
C ARG A 357 -14.12 -21.11 -36.48
N LYS A 358 -14.62 -20.36 -35.50
CA LYS A 358 -15.94 -19.71 -35.58
C LYS A 358 -15.91 -18.73 -36.77
N GLY A 359 -16.87 -18.89 -37.68
CA GLY A 359 -16.89 -18.27 -39.01
C GLY A 359 -17.09 -16.76 -38.99
N LEU A 360 -16.07 -16.04 -38.55
CA LEU A 360 -16.01 -14.60 -38.60
C LEU A 360 -15.67 -14.19 -40.02
N MET A 361 -16.61 -13.49 -40.66
CA MET A 361 -16.43 -12.95 -41.99
C MET A 361 -15.54 -11.70 -41.94
N ALA A 362 -14.81 -11.43 -43.01
CA ALA A 362 -14.05 -10.21 -43.28
C ALA A 362 -14.80 -9.36 -44.32
N ARG A 363 -14.55 -8.04 -44.32
CA ARG A 363 -15.27 -7.12 -45.21
C ARG A 363 -14.79 -7.31 -46.67
N PRO A 364 -15.67 -7.56 -47.65
CA PRO A 364 -15.27 -8.10 -48.95
C PRO A 364 -14.65 -7.08 -49.90
N VAL A 365 -14.86 -5.78 -49.66
CA VAL A 365 -14.31 -4.70 -50.50
C VAL A 365 -14.09 -3.43 -49.67
N GLN A 366 -13.11 -2.63 -50.06
CA GLN A 366 -12.92 -1.28 -49.52
C GLN A 366 -13.88 -0.29 -50.20
N GLY A 367 -15.14 -0.30 -49.76
CA GLY A 367 -16.19 0.58 -50.28
C GLY A 367 -17.10 1.15 -49.18
N ARG A 368 -17.92 2.16 -49.54
CA ARG A 368 -19.02 2.64 -48.70
C ARG A 368 -20.27 1.83 -49.02
N GLN A 369 -21.02 1.41 -48.01
CA GLN A 369 -22.32 0.78 -48.24
C GLN A 369 -23.26 1.80 -48.93
N THR A 370 -23.81 1.42 -50.08
CA THR A 370 -24.74 2.23 -50.89
C THR A 370 -26.17 1.70 -50.83
N SER A 371 -26.38 0.42 -50.53
CA SER A 371 -27.72 -0.16 -50.32
C SER A 371 -27.71 -1.30 -49.30
N SER A 372 -28.83 -1.45 -48.60
CA SER A 372 -29.06 -2.48 -47.57
C SER A 372 -29.86 -3.65 -48.12
N PHE A 373 -29.77 -4.81 -47.46
CA PHE A 373 -30.64 -5.97 -47.69
C PHE A 373 -32.10 -5.65 -47.32
N GLY A 374 -33.06 -6.12 -48.11
CA GLY A 374 -34.50 -5.96 -47.86
C GLY A 374 -35.34 -5.52 -49.06
N MET A 375 -36.65 -5.36 -48.87
CA MET A 375 -37.55 -4.86 -49.91
C MET A 375 -37.26 -3.38 -50.22
N ARG A 376 -37.02 -3.05 -51.50
CA ARG A 376 -36.83 -1.67 -51.96
C ARG A 376 -37.41 -1.44 -53.35
N LEU A 377 -37.80 -0.20 -53.65
CA LEU A 377 -38.15 0.24 -55.00
C LEU A 377 -36.93 0.05 -55.93
N HIS A 378 -37.08 -0.70 -57.02
CA HIS A 378 -35.98 -1.01 -57.92
C HIS A 378 -35.71 0.16 -58.90
N PRO A 379 -34.53 0.81 -58.88
CA PRO A 379 -34.32 2.09 -59.57
C PRO A 379 -34.53 2.06 -61.09
N LEU A 380 -34.33 0.91 -61.75
CA LEU A 380 -34.57 0.76 -63.20
C LEU A 380 -35.90 0.09 -63.57
N LEU A 381 -36.64 -0.49 -62.62
CA LEU A 381 -37.80 -1.34 -62.93
C LEU A 381 -39.13 -0.82 -62.35
N GLY A 382 -39.10 0.22 -61.50
CA GLY A 382 -40.31 0.93 -61.05
C GLY A 382 -41.19 0.20 -60.03
N TYR A 383 -40.92 -1.06 -59.70
CA TYR A 383 -41.64 -1.83 -58.67
C TYR A 383 -40.76 -2.21 -57.47
N SER A 384 -41.39 -2.54 -56.34
CA SER A 384 -40.70 -2.98 -55.13
C SER A 384 -40.19 -4.41 -55.27
N ARG A 385 -38.89 -4.62 -55.11
CA ARG A 385 -38.21 -5.91 -55.27
C ARG A 385 -37.35 -6.22 -54.05
N MET A 386 -37.27 -7.50 -53.70
CA MET A 386 -36.37 -7.98 -52.64
C MET A 386 -34.91 -7.83 -53.07
N HIS A 387 -34.14 -7.09 -52.29
CA HIS A 387 -32.70 -6.99 -52.42
C HIS A 387 -32.01 -8.05 -51.56
N GLN A 388 -31.44 -9.06 -52.20
CA GLN A 388 -30.92 -10.28 -51.55
C GLN A 388 -29.47 -10.14 -51.02
N GLY A 389 -28.89 -8.94 -51.11
CA GLY A 389 -27.53 -8.63 -50.65
C GLY A 389 -27.38 -7.21 -50.14
N VAL A 390 -26.14 -6.76 -50.00
CA VAL A 390 -25.73 -5.42 -49.60
C VAL A 390 -24.82 -4.86 -50.68
N ASP A 391 -25.08 -3.61 -51.09
CA ASP A 391 -24.29 -2.96 -52.14
C ASP A 391 -23.17 -2.13 -51.50
N PHE A 392 -21.95 -2.29 -51.98
CA PHE A 392 -20.78 -1.50 -51.61
C PHE A 392 -20.28 -0.72 -52.82
N GLY A 393 -20.49 0.60 -52.83
CA GLY A 393 -19.91 1.50 -53.84
C GLY A 393 -18.40 1.58 -53.69
N ALA A 394 -17.69 1.29 -54.78
CA ALA A 394 -16.24 1.28 -54.89
C ALA A 394 -15.84 1.56 -56.35
N THR A 395 -14.62 2.05 -56.58
CA THR A 395 -14.16 2.38 -57.94
C THR A 395 -14.03 1.12 -58.81
N TYR A 396 -14.23 1.28 -60.12
CA TYR A 396 -14.04 0.18 -61.08
C TYR A 396 -12.62 -0.38 -60.96
N GLY A 397 -12.47 -1.71 -60.93
CA GLY A 397 -11.19 -2.39 -60.72
C GLY A 397 -10.75 -2.55 -59.26
N THR A 398 -11.50 -2.07 -58.27
CA THR A 398 -11.17 -2.31 -56.84
C THR A 398 -11.12 -3.82 -56.54
N PRO A 399 -10.08 -4.34 -55.87
CA PRO A 399 -10.02 -5.76 -55.50
C PRO A 399 -11.19 -6.21 -54.62
N ILE A 400 -11.77 -7.36 -54.94
CA ILE A 400 -12.79 -8.05 -54.14
C ILE A 400 -12.14 -9.25 -53.46
N HIS A 401 -12.31 -9.34 -52.15
CA HIS A 401 -11.69 -10.34 -51.29
C HIS A 401 -12.72 -11.37 -50.79
N ALA A 402 -12.29 -12.63 -50.67
CA ALA A 402 -13.07 -13.68 -50.02
C ALA A 402 -13.33 -13.32 -48.55
N ALA A 403 -14.59 -13.35 -48.13
CA ALA A 403 -15.02 -12.94 -46.80
C ALA A 403 -14.68 -13.98 -45.73
N ALA A 404 -14.56 -15.26 -46.10
CA ALA A 404 -14.01 -16.32 -45.26
C ALA A 404 -13.37 -17.40 -46.13
N ASP A 405 -12.63 -18.31 -45.49
CA ASP A 405 -12.11 -19.51 -46.15
C ASP A 405 -13.25 -20.33 -46.77
N GLY A 406 -13.07 -20.81 -48.00
CA GLY A 406 -14.13 -21.51 -48.71
C GLY A 406 -13.67 -22.22 -49.98
N VAL A 407 -14.63 -22.84 -50.66
CA VAL A 407 -14.44 -23.42 -51.99
C VAL A 407 -15.33 -22.68 -52.98
N VAL A 408 -14.80 -22.28 -54.13
CA VAL A 408 -15.58 -21.65 -55.19
C VAL A 408 -16.60 -22.65 -55.75
N SER A 409 -17.89 -22.41 -55.48
CA SER A 409 -19.00 -23.22 -56.01
C SER A 409 -19.45 -22.74 -57.39
N PHE A 410 -19.25 -21.46 -57.70
CA PHE A 410 -19.55 -20.88 -59.02
C PHE A 410 -18.58 -19.75 -59.33
N ALA A 411 -18.14 -19.64 -60.58
CA ALA A 411 -17.39 -18.51 -61.12
C ALA A 411 -17.72 -18.37 -62.61
N GLY A 412 -18.41 -17.29 -63.00
CA GLY A 412 -18.86 -17.10 -64.38
C GLY A 412 -19.91 -16.01 -64.54
N ARG A 413 -20.64 -16.01 -65.67
CA ARG A 413 -21.71 -15.03 -65.93
C ARG A 413 -23.06 -15.56 -65.42
N HIS A 414 -23.73 -14.82 -64.55
CA HIS A 414 -24.92 -15.25 -63.81
C HIS A 414 -26.08 -14.24 -63.97
N GLY A 415 -26.59 -14.11 -65.20
CA GLY A 415 -27.76 -13.27 -65.51
C GLY A 415 -27.65 -11.84 -64.98
N GLY A 416 -28.60 -11.46 -64.11
CA GLY A 416 -28.67 -10.13 -63.50
C GLY A 416 -27.46 -9.76 -62.63
N HIS A 417 -26.78 -10.73 -62.02
CA HIS A 417 -25.55 -10.52 -61.24
C HIS A 417 -24.33 -10.19 -62.11
N GLY A 418 -24.42 -10.29 -63.44
CA GLY A 418 -23.28 -10.06 -64.32
C GLY A 418 -22.21 -11.12 -64.15
N ASN A 419 -20.95 -10.70 -64.00
CA ASN A 419 -19.88 -11.60 -63.58
C ASN A 419 -19.97 -11.85 -62.07
N PHE A 420 -20.09 -13.12 -61.70
CA PHE A 420 -20.44 -13.58 -60.36
C PHE A 420 -19.47 -14.67 -59.88
N VAL A 421 -19.10 -14.59 -58.61
CA VAL A 421 -18.43 -15.67 -57.87
C VAL A 421 -19.29 -16.04 -56.67
N GLN A 422 -19.44 -17.34 -56.42
CA GLN A 422 -20.07 -17.86 -55.22
C GLN A 422 -19.09 -18.77 -54.48
N LEU A 423 -18.96 -18.57 -53.17
CA LEU A 423 -18.14 -19.38 -52.28
C LEU A 423 -19.03 -20.19 -51.34
N ARG A 424 -18.69 -21.46 -51.14
CA ARG A 424 -19.26 -22.31 -50.09
C ARG A 424 -18.27 -22.41 -48.93
N HIS A 425 -18.73 -22.04 -47.74
CA HIS A 425 -17.98 -22.09 -46.49
C HIS A 425 -18.42 -23.29 -45.63
N SER A 426 -17.76 -23.49 -44.49
CA SER A 426 -18.20 -24.47 -43.49
C SER A 426 -19.52 -24.05 -42.80
N GLY A 427 -20.26 -25.03 -42.26
CA GLY A 427 -21.44 -24.76 -41.44
C GLY A 427 -22.70 -24.31 -42.20
N GLY A 428 -22.82 -24.69 -43.48
CA GLY A 428 -23.99 -24.35 -44.31
C GLY A 428 -24.03 -22.88 -44.75
N ILE A 429 -22.93 -22.14 -44.60
CA ILE A 429 -22.83 -20.74 -45.01
C ILE A 429 -22.24 -20.64 -46.42
N GLY A 430 -22.75 -19.71 -47.22
CA GLY A 430 -22.19 -19.34 -48.52
C GLY A 430 -22.14 -17.82 -48.70
N THR A 431 -21.33 -17.33 -49.63
CA THR A 431 -21.28 -15.91 -49.99
C THR A 431 -21.31 -15.73 -51.51
N GLY A 432 -21.95 -14.66 -51.97
CA GLY A 432 -22.06 -14.28 -53.38
C GLY A 432 -21.44 -12.91 -53.65
N TYR A 433 -20.79 -12.76 -54.80
CA TYR A 433 -20.04 -11.56 -55.19
C TYR A 433 -20.35 -11.22 -56.64
N ALA A 434 -21.08 -10.14 -56.88
CA ALA A 434 -21.65 -9.81 -58.19
C ALA A 434 -21.10 -8.51 -58.80
N HIS A 435 -21.51 -8.26 -60.04
CA HIS A 435 -21.18 -7.11 -60.89
C HIS A 435 -19.69 -6.93 -61.21
N MET A 436 -18.88 -7.99 -61.08
CA MET A 436 -17.43 -7.90 -61.27
C MET A 436 -17.04 -7.40 -62.68
N SER A 437 -15.94 -6.66 -62.78
CA SER A 437 -15.30 -6.36 -64.06
C SER A 437 -14.56 -7.57 -64.58
N ARG A 438 -13.78 -8.21 -63.71
CA ARG A 438 -12.99 -9.42 -63.97
C ARG A 438 -13.07 -10.37 -62.78
N ILE A 439 -13.26 -11.65 -63.06
CA ILE A 439 -13.14 -12.75 -62.09
C ILE A 439 -11.66 -13.17 -62.02
N ALA A 440 -11.16 -13.44 -60.81
CA ALA A 440 -9.79 -13.90 -60.58
C ALA A 440 -9.71 -15.35 -60.02
N ALA A 441 -10.82 -15.88 -59.50
CA ALA A 441 -10.91 -17.24 -58.97
C ALA A 441 -11.61 -18.21 -59.94
N HIS A 442 -11.34 -19.51 -59.83
CA HIS A 442 -11.97 -20.54 -60.67
C HIS A 442 -12.83 -21.54 -59.88
N VAL A 443 -13.78 -22.21 -60.53
CA VAL A 443 -14.62 -23.24 -59.88
C VAL A 443 -13.75 -24.35 -59.27
N GLY A 444 -14.10 -24.79 -58.06
CA GLY A 444 -13.36 -25.79 -57.30
C GLY A 444 -12.13 -25.27 -56.56
N GLU A 445 -11.71 -24.03 -56.79
CA GLU A 445 -10.58 -23.42 -56.08
C GLU A 445 -10.85 -23.32 -54.57
N ARG A 446 -9.84 -23.63 -53.75
CA ARG A 446 -9.86 -23.37 -52.31
C ARG A 446 -9.29 -21.98 -52.05
N VAL A 447 -10.16 -21.04 -51.68
CA VAL A 447 -9.77 -19.66 -51.39
C VAL A 447 -9.64 -19.43 -49.89
N ARG A 448 -8.66 -18.63 -49.48
CA ARG A 448 -8.49 -18.18 -48.09
C ARG A 448 -9.23 -16.86 -47.84
N GLN A 449 -9.63 -16.61 -46.59
CA GLN A 449 -10.10 -15.28 -46.18
C GLN A 449 -9.09 -14.19 -46.59
N GLY A 450 -9.56 -13.08 -47.16
CA GLY A 450 -8.72 -12.00 -47.64
C GLY A 450 -8.06 -12.24 -49.01
N GLN A 451 -8.14 -13.44 -49.59
CA GLN A 451 -7.65 -13.70 -50.95
C GLN A 451 -8.50 -12.93 -51.98
N VAL A 452 -7.85 -12.32 -52.99
CA VAL A 452 -8.54 -11.66 -54.10
C VAL A 452 -9.21 -12.71 -54.98
N ILE A 453 -10.53 -12.56 -55.20
CA ILE A 453 -11.36 -13.47 -56.02
C ILE A 453 -11.90 -12.80 -57.30
N GLY A 454 -11.76 -11.48 -57.41
CA GLY A 454 -12.12 -10.70 -58.59
C GLY A 454 -11.98 -9.21 -58.33
N TYR A 455 -12.55 -8.40 -59.23
CA TYR A 455 -12.43 -6.95 -59.21
C TYR A 455 -13.79 -6.29 -59.47
N VAL A 456 -14.07 -5.18 -58.77
CA VAL A 456 -15.31 -4.40 -58.89
C VAL A 456 -15.53 -3.96 -60.34
N GLY A 457 -16.79 -3.97 -60.78
CA GLY A 457 -17.20 -3.49 -62.08
C GLY A 457 -18.64 -3.00 -62.04
N SER A 458 -19.32 -3.09 -63.18
CA SER A 458 -20.75 -2.77 -63.32
C SER A 458 -21.40 -3.68 -64.37
N THR A 459 -21.08 -4.99 -64.33
CA THR A 459 -21.65 -5.97 -65.28
C THR A 459 -23.02 -6.46 -64.82
N GLY A 460 -23.89 -6.87 -65.75
CA GLY A 460 -25.25 -7.28 -65.43
C GLY A 460 -26.18 -6.09 -65.15
N LEU A 461 -27.16 -6.26 -64.26
CA LEU A 461 -28.13 -5.23 -63.89
C LEU A 461 -27.55 -4.30 -62.81
N SER A 462 -26.70 -3.37 -63.23
CA SER A 462 -26.00 -2.41 -62.36
C SER A 462 -26.14 -0.98 -62.88
N THR A 463 -26.34 -0.01 -61.99
CA THR A 463 -26.38 1.43 -62.33
C THR A 463 -25.00 2.10 -62.40
N GLY A 464 -23.97 1.47 -61.84
CA GLY A 464 -22.62 2.02 -61.79
C GLY A 464 -21.67 1.17 -60.93
N PRO A 465 -20.38 1.50 -60.83
CA PRO A 465 -19.38 0.66 -60.17
C PRO A 465 -19.69 0.36 -58.69
N HIS A 466 -19.96 -0.91 -58.39
CA HIS A 466 -20.18 -1.40 -57.02
C HIS A 466 -19.97 -2.92 -56.93
N LEU A 467 -19.81 -3.42 -55.70
CA LEU A 467 -19.96 -4.84 -55.37
C LEU A 467 -21.34 -5.06 -54.77
N HIS A 468 -22.14 -5.94 -55.38
CA HIS A 468 -23.29 -6.52 -54.70
C HIS A 468 -22.85 -7.80 -53.98
N TYR A 469 -23.03 -7.84 -52.66
CA TYR A 469 -22.54 -8.91 -51.78
C TYR A 469 -23.70 -9.62 -51.08
N GLU A 470 -23.80 -10.93 -51.27
CA GLU A 470 -24.85 -11.79 -50.73
C GLU A 470 -24.28 -12.71 -49.65
N LEU A 471 -25.06 -12.96 -48.60
CA LEU A 471 -24.77 -13.97 -47.58
C LEU A 471 -25.87 -15.01 -47.59
N TYR A 472 -25.49 -16.28 -47.62
CA TYR A 472 -26.41 -17.42 -47.64
C TYR A 472 -26.26 -18.25 -46.37
N ARG A 473 -27.39 -18.73 -45.84
CA ARG A 473 -27.46 -19.79 -44.83
C ARG A 473 -28.38 -20.89 -45.34
N ASN A 474 -27.87 -22.10 -45.48
CA ASN A 474 -28.58 -23.25 -46.05
C ASN A 474 -29.25 -22.91 -47.40
N ASN A 475 -28.48 -22.26 -48.28
CA ASN A 475 -28.90 -21.74 -49.60
C ASN A 475 -30.00 -20.64 -49.58
N VAL A 476 -30.44 -20.16 -48.43
CA VAL A 476 -31.35 -19.00 -48.31
C VAL A 476 -30.55 -17.72 -48.10
N ALA A 477 -30.83 -16.67 -48.89
CA ALA A 477 -30.21 -15.37 -48.73
C ALA A 477 -30.65 -14.69 -47.41
N VAL A 478 -29.70 -14.20 -46.63
CA VAL A 478 -29.91 -13.56 -45.33
C VAL A 478 -29.17 -12.24 -45.24
N ASN A 479 -29.64 -11.30 -44.43
CA ASN A 479 -29.04 -9.97 -44.29
C ASN A 479 -27.56 -10.09 -43.83
N PRO A 480 -26.57 -9.71 -44.66
CA PRO A 480 -25.15 -9.80 -44.29
C PRO A 480 -24.78 -8.99 -43.05
N LEU A 481 -25.51 -7.90 -42.76
CA LEU A 481 -25.27 -7.03 -41.60
C LEU A 481 -25.77 -7.64 -40.28
N SER A 482 -26.54 -8.74 -40.34
CA SER A 482 -26.95 -9.49 -39.14
C SER A 482 -25.80 -10.34 -38.55
N VAL A 483 -24.70 -10.49 -39.28
CA VAL A 483 -23.51 -11.23 -38.84
C VAL A 483 -22.38 -10.25 -38.57
N LYS A 484 -21.82 -10.29 -37.35
CA LYS A 484 -20.66 -9.45 -36.99
C LYS A 484 -19.40 -9.99 -37.65
N PHE A 485 -18.77 -9.15 -38.45
CA PHE A 485 -17.41 -9.32 -38.97
C PHE A 485 -16.44 -9.05 -37.81
N THR A 486 -15.47 -9.92 -37.54
CA THR A 486 -14.49 -9.71 -36.45
C THR A 486 -13.16 -10.37 -36.79
N GLU A 487 -12.07 -9.66 -36.60
CA GLU A 487 -10.73 -10.24 -36.71
C GLU A 487 -10.43 -10.99 -35.41
N SER A 488 -10.51 -12.32 -35.41
CA SER A 488 -9.96 -13.12 -34.31
C SER A 488 -8.52 -13.49 -34.64
N ALA A 489 -7.55 -12.96 -33.90
CA ALA A 489 -6.27 -13.63 -33.76
C ALA A 489 -6.54 -15.09 -33.30
N GLN A 490 -5.90 -16.07 -33.93
CA GLN A 490 -6.02 -17.48 -33.54
C GLN A 490 -4.64 -18.03 -33.19
N LEU A 491 -4.51 -18.55 -31.96
CA LEU A 491 -3.33 -19.31 -31.57
C LEU A 491 -3.43 -20.71 -32.19
N THR A 492 -2.47 -21.06 -33.04
CA THR A 492 -2.41 -22.34 -33.75
C THR A 492 -1.05 -23.02 -33.52
N GLY A 493 -0.96 -24.32 -33.83
CA GLY A 493 0.30 -25.09 -33.71
C GLY A 493 0.92 -25.04 -32.31
N GLN A 494 2.21 -24.74 -32.23
CA GLN A 494 2.97 -24.64 -30.97
C GLN A 494 2.40 -23.58 -30.01
N ALA A 495 1.88 -22.46 -30.52
CA ALA A 495 1.30 -21.40 -29.66
C ALA A 495 0.08 -21.91 -28.88
N LEU A 496 -0.76 -22.76 -29.50
CA LEU A 496 -1.90 -23.40 -28.84
C LEU A 496 -1.46 -24.40 -27.75
N GLN A 497 -0.36 -25.14 -27.98
CA GLN A 497 0.18 -26.07 -26.99
C GLN A 497 0.77 -25.32 -25.80
N ALA A 498 1.57 -24.28 -26.04
CA ALA A 498 2.12 -23.39 -25.02
C ALA A 498 1.02 -22.67 -24.22
N PHE A 499 -0.05 -22.23 -24.88
CA PHE A 499 -1.24 -21.68 -24.25
C PHE A 499 -1.90 -22.68 -23.27
N LYS A 500 -2.17 -23.91 -23.73
CA LYS A 500 -2.78 -24.96 -22.90
C LYS A 500 -1.90 -25.34 -21.70
N ALA A 501 -0.59 -25.43 -21.90
CA ALA A 501 0.38 -25.70 -20.84
C ALA A 501 0.50 -24.55 -19.82
N ARG A 502 0.45 -23.29 -20.26
CA ARG A 502 0.42 -22.11 -19.37
C ARG A 502 -0.88 -22.08 -18.56
N LEU A 503 -2.01 -22.34 -19.19
CA LEU A 503 -3.31 -22.40 -18.53
C LEU A 503 -3.36 -23.50 -17.44
N SER A 504 -2.92 -24.73 -17.73
CA SER A 504 -2.93 -25.80 -16.74
C SER A 504 -2.05 -25.48 -15.53
N ARG A 505 -0.86 -24.90 -15.75
CA ARG A 505 0.08 -24.48 -14.71
C ARG A 505 -0.48 -23.38 -13.79
N LEU A 506 -1.25 -22.44 -14.34
CA LEU A 506 -1.91 -21.42 -13.51
C LEU A 506 -3.09 -22.02 -12.73
N LEU A 507 -3.89 -22.89 -13.36
CA LEU A 507 -5.03 -23.53 -12.71
C LEU A 507 -4.66 -24.56 -11.63
N SER A 508 -3.42 -25.09 -11.62
CA SER A 508 -2.90 -25.93 -10.54
C SER A 508 -2.48 -25.16 -9.28
N ILE A 509 -2.43 -23.82 -9.33
CA ILE A 509 -2.13 -22.99 -8.15
C ILE A 509 -3.34 -23.02 -7.22
N HIS A 510 -3.13 -23.33 -5.94
CA HIS A 510 -4.20 -23.34 -4.95
C HIS A 510 -4.60 -21.89 -4.57
N PRO A 511 -5.89 -21.59 -4.37
CA PRO A 511 -6.34 -20.29 -3.87
C PRO A 511 -5.64 -19.93 -2.55
N GLY A 512 -5.07 -18.73 -2.47
CA GLY A 512 -4.35 -18.26 -1.27
C GLY A 512 -2.98 -18.91 -1.02
N ALA A 513 -2.44 -19.74 -1.93
CA ALA A 513 -1.17 -20.45 -1.72
C ALA A 513 0.03 -19.55 -1.37
N ALA A 514 0.14 -18.37 -1.98
CA ALA A 514 1.24 -17.44 -1.74
C ALA A 514 1.12 -16.62 -0.43
N GLY A 515 0.05 -16.83 0.35
CA GLY A 515 -0.23 -16.14 1.61
C GLY A 515 0.10 -16.93 2.88
N ARG A 516 0.72 -18.11 2.78
CA ARG A 516 1.26 -18.87 3.92
C ARG A 516 2.76 -18.67 4.07
#